data_AF-A0A371PTJ9-F1
#
_entry.id   AF-A0A371PTJ9-F1
#
_cell.length_a   1.000
_cell.length_b   1.000
_cell.length_c   1.000
_cell.angle_alpha   90.00
_cell.angle_beta   90.00
_cell.angle_gamma   90.00
#
_symmetry.space_group_name_H-M   'P 1'
#
loop_
_entity.id
_entity.type
_entity.pdbx_description
1 polymer ?
#
loop_
_entity_poly.entity_id
_entity_poly.type
_entity_poly.pdbx_seq_one_letter_code
_entity_poly.pdbx_strand_id
1 'polypeptide(L)' 'MSGFLDRAKEQAQSALNQGKQKVDEVQQHRAGNELLKKLGAAYFAERRGSGSAAATQDALNALEAHVNAHGDAFLRG' A
#
# COMPACT_ATOMS: atom_id res chain seq x y z
N MET A 1 -42.17 15.41 -6.89
CA MET A 1 -40.91 16.17 -6.75
C MET A 1 -40.05 15.55 -5.64
N SER A 2 -39.43 14.39 -5.88
CA SER A 2 -38.60 13.65 -4.90
C SER A 2 -37.09 13.79 -5.15
N GLY A 3 -36.66 14.57 -6.14
CA GLY A 3 -35.29 14.56 -6.67
C GLY A 3 -34.20 15.13 -5.76
N PHE A 4 -34.54 15.80 -4.66
CA PHE A 4 -33.53 16.29 -3.69
C PHE A 4 -33.10 15.22 -2.69
N LEU A 5 -34.04 14.39 -2.21
CA LEU A 5 -33.72 13.32 -1.25
C LEU A 5 -32.96 12.17 -1.92
N ASP A 6 -33.31 11.82 -3.16
CA ASP A 6 -32.56 10.81 -3.93
C ASP A 6 -31.13 11.27 -4.23
N ARG A 7 -30.93 12.54 -4.67
CA ARG A 7 -29.59 13.08 -4.89
C ARG A 7 -28.75 13.15 -3.62
N ALA A 8 -29.34 13.53 -2.49
CA ALA A 8 -28.63 13.57 -1.22
C ALA A 8 -28.16 12.17 -0.78
N LYS A 9 -28.99 11.14 -0.98
CA LYS A 9 -28.63 9.75 -0.68
C LYS A 9 -27.54 9.22 -1.62
N GLU A 10 -27.64 9.51 -2.92
CA GLU A 10 -26.59 9.15 -3.89
C GLU A 10 -25.25 9.86 -3.60
N GLN A 11 -25.28 11.15 -3.26
CA GLN A 11 -24.08 11.89 -2.89
C GLN A 11 -23.45 11.36 -1.61
N ALA A 12 -24.25 11.06 -0.58
CA ALA A 12 -23.74 10.45 0.64
C ALA A 12 -23.11 9.07 0.38
N GLN A 13 -23.77 8.23 -0.42
CA GLN A 13 -23.24 6.92 -0.78
C GLN A 13 -21.94 7.02 -1.59
N SER A 14 -21.88 7.96 -2.54
CA SER A 14 -20.69 8.21 -3.36
C SER A 14 -19.53 8.76 -2.52
N ALA A 15 -19.79 9.72 -1.63
CA ALA A 15 -18.78 10.27 -0.71
C ALA A 15 -18.23 9.21 0.25
N LEU A 16 -19.09 8.32 0.77
CA LEU A 16 -18.66 7.21 1.62
C LEU A 16 -17.81 6.20 0.86
N ASN A 17 -18.16 5.88 -0.39
CA ASN A 17 -17.39 4.97 -1.23
C ASN A 17 -16.02 5.56 -1.60
N GLN A 18 -15.98 6.84 -1.98
CA GLN A 18 -14.74 7.57 -2.26
C GLN A 18 -13.85 7.70 -1.01
N GLY A 19 -14.46 7.93 0.16
CA GLY A 19 -13.74 7.98 1.44
C GLY A 19 -13.07 6.65 1.79
N LYS A 20 -13.78 5.53 1.60
CA LYS A 20 -13.22 4.18 1.81
C LYS A 20 -12.07 3.90 0.85
N GLN A 21 -12.26 4.15 -0.44
CA GLN A 21 -11.23 3.92 -1.46
C GLN A 21 -9.94 4.70 -1.16
N LYS A 22 -10.04 5.99 -0.81
CA LYS A 22 -8.86 6.79 -0.44
C LYS A 22 -8.16 6.27 0.80
N VAL A 23 -8.91 5.82 1.80
CA VAL A 23 -8.33 5.26 3.02
C VAL A 23 -7.60 3.96 2.71
N ASP A 24 -8.19 3.09 1.89
CA ASP A 24 -7.57 1.84 1.46
C ASP A 24 -6.29 2.10 0.67
N GLU A 25 -6.30 3.05 -0.28
CA GLU A 25 -5.12 3.47 -1.05
C GLU A 25 -4.00 3.96 -0.14
N VAL A 26 -4.30 4.81 0.85
CA VAL A 26 -3.32 5.30 1.82
C VAL A 26 -2.75 4.16 2.66
N GLN A 27 -3.57 3.19 3.04
CA GLN A 27 -3.11 2.01 3.79
C GLN A 27 -2.18 1.14 2.94
N GLN A 28 -2.52 0.90 1.67
CA GLN A 28 -1.65 0.13 0.76
C GLN A 28 -0.33 0.86 0.52
N HIS A 29 -0.38 2.18 0.27
CA HIS A 29 0.84 2.99 0.15
C HIS A 29 1.74 2.91 1.39
N ARG A 30 1.15 2.96 2.59
CA ARG A 30 1.90 2.81 3.85
C ARG A 30 2.50 1.42 3.98
N ALA A 31 1.74 0.38 3.66
CA ALA A 31 2.21 -1.01 3.71
C ALA A 31 3.40 -1.23 2.76
N GLY A 32 3.30 -0.76 1.50
CA GLY A 32 4.38 -0.80 0.53
C GLY A 32 5.64 -0.06 1.00
N ASN A 33 5.48 1.14 1.59
CA ASN A 33 6.61 1.89 2.15
C ASN A 33 7.32 1.17 3.32
N GLU A 34 6.57 0.49 4.18
CA GLU A 34 7.15 -0.31 5.25
C GLU A 34 7.91 -1.53 4.70
N LEU A 35 7.41 -2.16 3.64
CA LEU A 35 8.12 -3.25 2.95
C LEU A 35 9.42 -2.76 2.30
N LEU A 36 9.43 -1.58 1.67
CA LEU A 36 10.65 -0.97 1.14
C LEU A 36 11.68 -0.71 2.23
N LYS A 37 11.27 -0.15 3.37
CA LYS A 37 12.16 0.08 4.51
C LYS A 37 12.76 -1.23 5.01
N LYS A 38 11.95 -2.30 5.12
CA LYS A 38 12.43 -3.64 5.51
C LYS A 38 13.46 -4.19 4.53
N LEU A 39 13.19 -4.09 3.23
CA LEU A 39 14.13 -4.53 2.18
C LEU A 39 15.45 -3.74 2.26
N GLY A 40 15.38 -2.42 2.36
CA GLY A 40 16.56 -1.57 2.50
C GLY A 40 17.37 -1.89 3.76
N ALA A 41 16.70 -2.13 4.89
CA ALA A 41 17.35 -2.53 6.14
C ALA A 41 18.02 -3.91 6.03
N ALA A 42 17.36 -4.89 5.42
CA ALA A 42 17.91 -6.22 5.18
C ALA A 42 19.14 -6.17 4.27
N TYR A 43 19.05 -5.46 3.14
CA TYR A 43 20.14 -5.26 2.20
C TYR A 43 21.33 -4.54 2.84
N PHE A 44 21.09 -3.50 3.65
CA PHE A 44 22.14 -2.80 4.37
C PHE A 44 22.85 -3.71 5.39
N ALA A 45 22.08 -4.52 6.13
CA ALA A 45 22.62 -5.48 7.09
C ALA A 45 23.45 -6.57 6.39
N GLU A 46 22.97 -7.10 5.27
CA GLU A 46 23.71 -8.05 4.42
C GLU A 46 25.03 -7.43 3.95
N ARG A 47 25.01 -6.18 3.47
CA ARG A 47 26.23 -5.50 2.99
C ARG A 47 27.24 -5.23 4.11
N ARG A 48 26.79 -5.07 5.35
CA ARG A 48 27.64 -4.96 6.54
C ARG A 48 28.09 -6.30 7.11
N GLY A 49 27.66 -7.43 6.55
CA GLY A 49 27.98 -8.77 7.04
C GLY A 49 27.26 -9.16 8.34
N SER A 50 26.32 -8.34 8.82
CA SER A 50 25.51 -8.62 10.01
C SER A 50 24.15 -9.25 9.68
N GLY A 51 23.77 -9.26 8.40
CA GLY A 51 22.54 -9.86 7.90
C GLY A 51 22.81 -11.07 6.99
N SER A 52 21.75 -11.68 6.47
CA SER A 52 21.83 -12.80 5.52
C SER A 52 21.17 -12.45 4.20
N ALA A 53 21.69 -13.03 3.11
CA ALA A 53 21.07 -12.96 1.78
C ALA A 53 19.64 -13.52 1.79
N ALA A 54 19.35 -14.52 2.64
CA ALA A 54 18.01 -15.07 2.82
C ALA A 54 17.02 -14.00 3.34
N ALA A 55 17.42 -13.19 4.33
CA ALA A 55 16.56 -12.15 4.86
C ALA A 55 16.25 -11.05 3.82
N THR A 56 17.23 -10.71 2.98
CA THR A 56 17.03 -9.79 1.84
C THR A 56 16.06 -10.40 0.82
N GLN A 57 16.23 -11.68 0.48
CA GLN A 57 15.35 -12.38 -0.45
C GLN A 57 13.91 -12.47 0.08
N ASP A 58 13.73 -12.75 1.38
CA ASP A 58 12.40 -12.80 1.98
C ASP A 58 11.71 -11.43 1.96
N ALA A 59 12.45 -10.35 2.23
CA ALA A 59 11.93 -9.00 2.14
C ALA A 59 11.57 -8.62 0.70
N LEU A 60 12.36 -9.07 -0.28
CA LEU A 60 12.08 -8.87 -1.71
C LEU A 60 10.82 -9.63 -2.13
N ASN A 61 10.68 -10.89 -1.75
CA ASN A 61 9.49 -11.71 -2.04
C ASN A 61 8.22 -11.08 -1.45
N ALA A 62 8.29 -10.55 -0.23
CA ALA A 62 7.17 -9.87 0.41
C ALA A 62 6.78 -8.58 -0.33
N LEU A 63 7.77 -7.82 -0.82
CA LEU A 63 7.54 -6.63 -1.64
C LEU A 63 6.88 -6.99 -2.98
N GLU A 64 7.39 -8.00 -3.68
CA GLU A 64 6.83 -8.49 -4.94
C GLU A 64 5.38 -8.99 -4.75
N ALA A 65 5.10 -9.72 -3.68
CA ALA A 65 3.74 -10.15 -3.36
C ALA A 65 2.79 -8.96 -3.17
N HIS A 66 3.25 -7.89 -2.52
CA HIS A 66 2.45 -6.67 -2.35
C HIS A 66 2.24 -5.94 -3.68
N VAL A 67 3.26 -5.82 -4.53
CA VAL A 67 3.13 -5.23 -5.86
C VAL A 67 2.15 -6.02 -6.73
N ASN A 68 2.21 -7.35 -6.68
CA ASN A 68 1.28 -8.21 -7.42
C ASN A 68 -0.17 -8.06 -6.94
N ALA A 69 -0.39 -7.80 -5.65
CA ALA A 69 -1.71 -7.67 -5.06
C ALA A 69 -2.32 -6.25 -5.17
N HIS A 70 -1.48 -5.22 -5.10
CA HIS A 70 -1.94 -3.82 -4.92
C HIS A 70 -1.34 -2.83 -5.94
N GLY A 71 -0.42 -3.28 -6.79
CA GLY A 71 0.30 -2.45 -7.74
C GLY A 71 1.55 -1.80 -7.15
N ASP A 72 2.25 -1.05 -7.99
CA ASP A 72 3.54 -0.42 -7.72
C ASP A 72 3.45 1.08 -7.40
N ALA A 73 2.24 1.60 -7.16
CA ALA A 73 2.02 3.05 -7.02
C ALA A 73 2.89 3.69 -5.92
N PHE A 74 3.17 2.96 -4.84
CA PHE A 74 4.02 3.43 -3.73
C PHE A 74 5.51 3.57 -4.10
N LEU A 75 5.96 2.97 -5.21
CA LEU A 75 7.32 3.14 -5.73
C LEU A 75 7.53 4.49 -6.43
N ARG A 76 6.44 5.17 -6.83
CA ARG A 76 6.47 6.37 -7.67
C ARG A 76 6.37 7.68 -6.86
N GLY A 77 6.77 7.63 -5.58
CA GLY A 77 6.64 8.73 -4.61
C GLY A 77 6.94 10.12 -5.15
#